data_AF-A0A511YJA1-F1
#
_entry.id   AF-A0A511YJA1-F1
#
_cell.length_a   1.000
_cell.length_b   1.000
_cell.length_c   1.000
_cell.angle_alpha   90.00
_cell.angle_beta   90.00
_cell.angle_gamma   90.00
#
_symmetry.space_group_name_H-M   'P 1'
#
loop_
_entity.id
_entity.type
_entity.pdbx_description
1 polymer ?
#
loop_
_entity_poly.entity_id
_entity_poly.type
_entity_poly.pdbx_seq_one_letter_code
_entity_poly.pdbx_strand_id
1 'polypeptide(L)'
;MAFAFSLSWAQVKEFPLKHEDFSPFLLNGKTPFYGEISTDKAEIKVQIEKAVKNPDRPEQYFISGHSEVAGTTSGFSGEMTFTQRFNVNNAPDEMLVFADFMIKEWGSGEHSGIFTGKARMQMAKLITKDTRATVTFKGKWKNYPGTLDFEVWWANFVPKDISKVVFK
;
A
#
# COMPACT_ATOMS: atom_id res chain seq x y z
N MET A 1 -24.61 -45.57 14.52
CA MET A 1 -24.39 -44.14 14.78
C MET A 1 -23.05 -43.78 14.17
N ALA A 2 -23.02 -43.19 12.98
CA ALA A 2 -21.78 -42.85 12.27
C ALA A 2 -21.60 -41.33 12.34
N PHE A 3 -20.54 -40.88 13.00
CA PHE A 3 -20.13 -39.49 13.01
C PHE A 3 -19.42 -39.17 11.69
N ALA A 4 -20.05 -38.35 10.85
CA ALA A 4 -19.38 -37.76 9.71
C ALA A 4 -18.55 -36.56 10.19
N PHE A 5 -17.23 -36.69 10.15
CA PHE A 5 -16.32 -35.56 10.31
C PHE A 5 -16.29 -34.78 8.99
N SER A 6 -16.93 -33.61 8.96
CA SER A 6 -16.75 -32.66 7.87
C SER A 6 -15.42 -31.95 8.04
N LEU A 7 -14.40 -32.37 7.29
CA LEU A 7 -13.17 -31.57 7.11
C LEU A 7 -13.51 -30.40 6.19
N SER A 8 -13.80 -29.22 6.77
CA SER A 8 -13.87 -27.98 6.00
C SER A 8 -12.43 -27.55 5.68
N TRP A 9 -11.96 -27.89 4.49
CA TRP A 9 -10.73 -27.32 3.94
C TRP A 9 -11.01 -25.86 3.59
N ALA A 10 -10.66 -24.94 4.48
CA ALA A 10 -10.58 -23.53 4.14
C ALA A 10 -9.42 -23.37 3.14
N GLN A 11 -9.74 -23.38 1.85
CA GLN A 11 -8.77 -23.08 0.80
C GLN A 11 -8.32 -21.64 1.01
N VAL A 12 -7.12 -21.44 1.57
CA VAL A 12 -6.49 -20.13 1.65
C VAL A 12 -6.41 -19.63 0.21
N LYS A 13 -7.20 -18.61 -0.10
CA LYS A 13 -7.35 -18.12 -1.47
C LYS A 13 -6.06 -17.41 -1.84
N GLU A 14 -5.13 -18.14 -2.43
CA GLU A 14 -3.85 -17.60 -2.90
C GLU A 14 -4.07 -16.37 -3.77
N PHE A 15 -3.21 -15.36 -3.61
CA PHE A 15 -3.30 -14.14 -4.39
C PHE A 15 -3.11 -14.46 -5.90
N PRO A 16 -4.10 -14.13 -6.76
CA PRO A 16 -4.16 -14.66 -8.12
C PRO A 16 -3.12 -14.07 -9.08
N LEU A 17 -2.38 -13.03 -8.69
CA LEU A 17 -1.36 -12.36 -9.52
C LEU A 17 0.05 -12.60 -8.98
N LYS A 18 0.29 -13.74 -8.32
CA LYS A 18 1.58 -14.11 -7.71
C LYS A 18 2.77 -14.13 -8.66
N HIS A 19 2.56 -14.24 -9.97
CA HIS A 19 3.63 -14.23 -10.98
C HIS A 19 3.94 -12.85 -11.54
N GLU A 20 3.05 -11.88 -11.34
CA GLU A 20 3.25 -10.51 -11.81
C GLU A 20 4.26 -9.77 -10.92
N ASP A 21 4.99 -8.84 -11.51
CA ASP A 21 5.88 -7.92 -10.78
C ASP A 21 5.21 -6.56 -10.60
N PHE A 22 4.93 -6.22 -9.34
CA PHE A 22 4.31 -4.95 -8.98
C PHE A 22 5.32 -3.87 -8.58
N SER A 23 6.61 -4.19 -8.51
CA SER A 23 7.64 -3.21 -8.15
C SER A 23 7.59 -1.93 -8.98
N PRO A 24 7.37 -1.96 -10.32
CA PRO A 24 7.30 -0.74 -11.12
C PRO A 24 6.16 0.21 -10.75
N PHE A 25 5.08 -0.28 -10.13
CA PHE A 25 3.95 0.56 -9.70
C PHE A 25 4.16 1.17 -8.32
N LEU A 26 5.05 0.58 -7.52
CA LEU A 26 5.41 1.06 -6.18
C LEU A 26 6.51 2.11 -6.23
N LEU A 27 7.46 1.93 -7.13
CA LEU A 27 8.53 2.89 -7.36
C LEU A 27 7.95 4.15 -8.02
N ASN A 28 8.35 5.30 -7.50
CA ASN A 28 7.86 6.60 -7.98
C ASN A 28 8.96 7.52 -8.51
N GLY A 29 10.17 6.97 -8.73
CA GLY A 29 11.21 7.63 -9.51
C GLY A 29 11.69 8.94 -8.88
N LYS A 30 11.42 10.09 -9.51
CA LYS A 30 11.74 11.42 -8.96
C LYS A 30 10.51 12.19 -8.49
N THR A 31 9.32 11.60 -8.59
CA THR A 31 8.06 12.27 -8.27
C THR A 31 7.44 11.53 -7.09
N PRO A 32 7.49 12.10 -5.87
CA PRO A 32 6.95 11.43 -4.70
C PRO A 32 5.43 11.25 -4.83
N PHE A 33 4.89 10.31 -4.06
CA PHE A 33 3.47 10.30 -3.77
C PHE A 33 3.15 11.49 -2.87
N TYR A 34 2.04 12.17 -3.13
CA TYR A 34 1.59 13.32 -2.34
C TYR A 34 0.31 12.97 -1.59
N GLY A 35 0.14 13.55 -0.40
CA GLY A 35 -1.11 13.49 0.32
C GLY A 35 -1.07 14.27 1.62
N GLU A 36 -1.84 13.81 2.60
CA GLU A 36 -2.03 14.52 3.87
C GLU A 36 -1.83 13.57 5.06
N ILE A 37 -1.26 14.12 6.14
CA ILE A 37 -1.16 13.52 7.46
C ILE A 37 -1.71 14.51 8.50
N SER A 38 -2.30 13.99 9.57
CA SER A 38 -2.92 14.74 10.69
C SER A 38 -4.29 15.38 10.37
N THR A 39 -4.95 15.86 11.42
CA THR A 39 -6.25 16.57 11.32
C THR A 39 -6.14 17.92 10.64
N ASP A 40 -4.96 18.55 10.69
CA ASP A 40 -4.71 19.87 10.12
C ASP A 40 -4.30 19.78 8.64
N LYS A 41 -4.35 18.58 8.06
CA LYS A 41 -4.02 18.29 6.65
C LYS A 41 -2.62 18.73 6.26
N ALA A 42 -1.65 18.51 7.16
CA ALA A 42 -0.25 18.72 6.84
C ALA A 42 0.14 17.86 5.62
N GLU A 43 0.85 18.46 4.67
CA GLU A 43 1.31 17.75 3.48
C GLU A 43 2.32 16.67 3.87
N ILE A 44 2.13 15.47 3.32
CA ILE A 44 3.11 14.39 3.36
C ILE A 44 3.54 14.04 1.94
N LYS A 45 4.85 13.88 1.75
CA LYS A 45 5.45 13.31 0.53
C LYS A 45 6.07 11.97 0.87
N VAL A 46 5.83 10.97 0.04
CA VAL A 46 6.38 9.62 0.22
C VAL A 46 7.12 9.20 -1.04
N GLN A 47 8.41 8.98 -0.93
CA GLN A 47 9.26 8.48 -2.00
C GLN A 47 9.62 7.02 -1.71
N ILE A 48 9.24 6.10 -2.61
CA ILE A 48 9.61 4.68 -2.53
C ILE A 48 10.74 4.45 -3.54
N GLU A 49 11.91 4.11 -3.03
CA GLU A 49 13.14 3.99 -3.83
C GLU A 49 13.48 2.53 -4.14
N LYS A 50 13.04 1.61 -3.29
CA LYS A 50 13.21 0.17 -3.50
C LYS A 50 11.91 -0.56 -3.22
N ALA A 51 11.60 -1.50 -4.09
CA ALA A 51 10.52 -2.47 -3.93
C ALA A 51 11.04 -3.84 -4.40
N VAL A 52 11.13 -4.80 -3.48
CA VAL A 52 11.68 -6.12 -3.75
C VAL A 52 10.65 -7.16 -3.36
N LYS A 53 10.23 -7.97 -4.34
CA LYS A 53 9.32 -9.09 -4.13
C LYS A 53 9.96 -10.14 -3.22
N ASN A 54 9.22 -10.64 -2.24
CA ASN A 54 9.67 -11.73 -1.39
C ASN A 54 9.65 -13.05 -2.19
N PRO A 55 10.77 -13.76 -2.34
CA PRO A 55 10.82 -15.02 -3.08
C PRO A 55 9.99 -16.14 -2.42
N ASP A 56 9.84 -16.11 -1.11
CA ASP A 56 9.11 -17.13 -0.34
C ASP A 56 7.61 -16.83 -0.24
N ARG A 57 7.23 -15.56 -0.42
CA ARG A 57 5.85 -15.05 -0.35
C ARG A 57 5.60 -14.10 -1.51
N PRO A 58 5.24 -14.58 -2.71
CA PRO A 58 5.16 -13.77 -3.92
C PRO A 58 4.16 -12.61 -3.87
N GLU A 59 3.22 -12.62 -2.92
CA GLU A 59 2.29 -11.53 -2.64
C GLU A 59 2.91 -10.40 -1.79
N GLN A 60 4.05 -10.63 -1.15
CA GLN A 60 4.71 -9.69 -0.25
C GLN A 60 5.88 -8.98 -0.94
N TYR A 61 6.02 -7.69 -0.65
CA TYR A 61 7.10 -6.84 -1.13
C TYR A 61 7.74 -6.12 0.06
N PHE A 62 9.06 -6.13 0.09
CA PHE A 62 9.85 -5.28 0.98
C PHE A 62 10.09 -3.93 0.30
N ILE A 63 9.71 -2.85 0.97
CA ILE A 63 9.82 -1.49 0.44
C ILE A 63 10.69 -0.61 1.33
N SER A 64 11.42 0.33 0.74
CA SER A 64 12.17 1.35 1.48
C SER A 64 12.29 2.65 0.69
N GLY A 65 12.52 3.74 1.41
CA GLY A 65 12.57 5.08 0.86
C GLY A 65 12.52 6.13 1.97
N HIS A 66 11.86 7.26 1.72
CA HIS A 66 11.73 8.34 2.70
C HIS A 66 10.36 9.04 2.65
N SER A 67 9.90 9.49 3.81
CA SER A 67 8.75 10.36 4.02
C SER A 67 9.23 11.78 4.33
N GLU A 68 8.49 12.78 3.90
CA GLU A 68 8.69 14.19 4.25
C GLU A 68 7.38 14.77 4.78
N VAL A 69 7.41 15.35 5.98
CA VAL A 69 6.28 16.07 6.59
C VAL A 69 6.78 17.40 7.11
N ALA A 70 6.15 18.50 6.68
CA ALA A 70 6.53 19.86 7.07
C ALA A 70 8.06 20.15 6.93
N GLY A 71 8.69 19.61 5.88
CA GLY A 71 10.12 19.76 5.61
C GLY A 71 11.05 18.84 6.42
N THR A 72 10.51 18.04 7.34
CA THR A 72 11.29 17.01 8.06
C THR A 72 11.25 15.72 7.27
N THR A 73 12.43 15.20 6.90
CA THR A 73 12.57 13.95 6.14
C THR A 73 12.99 12.79 7.05
N SER A 74 12.30 11.66 6.93
CA SER A 74 12.57 10.42 7.65
C SER A 74 12.72 9.27 6.67
N GLY A 75 13.85 8.55 6.71
CA GLY A 75 13.99 7.29 5.98
C GLY A 75 13.03 6.24 6.52
N PHE A 76 12.64 5.25 5.72
CA PHE A 76 11.79 4.16 6.18
C PHE A 76 12.11 2.83 5.51
N SER A 77 11.64 1.75 6.14
CA SER A 77 11.56 0.42 5.56
C SER A 77 10.29 -0.28 6.01
N GLY A 78 9.74 -1.16 5.18
CA GLY A 78 8.48 -1.82 5.48
C GLY A 78 8.17 -2.96 4.55
N GLU A 79 6.94 -3.45 4.71
CA GLU A 79 6.37 -4.50 3.89
C GLU A 79 5.01 -4.09 3.38
N MET A 80 4.67 -4.61 2.21
CA MET A 80 3.36 -4.50 1.61
C MET A 80 2.94 -5.87 1.09
N THR A 81 1.71 -6.28 1.40
CA THR A 81 1.19 -7.62 1.08
C THR A 81 -0.07 -7.48 0.24
N PHE A 82 -0.02 -7.93 -0.99
CA PHE A 82 -1.15 -7.95 -1.91
C PHE A 82 -2.18 -9.00 -1.49
N THR A 83 -3.44 -8.59 -1.37
CA THR A 83 -4.49 -9.42 -0.77
C THR A 83 -5.56 -9.83 -1.78
N GLN A 84 -5.99 -8.91 -2.64
CA GLN A 84 -7.18 -9.13 -3.48
C GLN A 84 -7.05 -8.44 -4.83
N ARG A 85 -7.76 -8.99 -5.83
CA ARG A 85 -8.03 -8.30 -7.09
C ARG A 85 -9.52 -8.30 -7.41
N PHE A 86 -9.98 -7.29 -8.12
CA PHE A 86 -11.34 -7.19 -8.65
C PHE A 86 -11.34 -6.64 -10.06
N ASN A 87 -12.34 -7.01 -10.86
CA ASN A 87 -12.59 -6.33 -12.13
C ASN A 87 -13.24 -4.97 -11.88
N VAL A 88 -12.96 -3.99 -12.72
CA VAL A 88 -13.67 -2.70 -12.68
C VAL A 88 -14.96 -2.81 -13.51
N ASN A 89 -16.09 -2.45 -12.92
CA ASN A 89 -17.35 -2.38 -13.65
C ASN A 89 -17.26 -1.31 -14.74
N ASN A 90 -17.71 -1.61 -15.95
CA ASN A 90 -17.65 -0.75 -17.13
C ASN A 90 -16.24 -0.44 -17.67
N ALA A 91 -15.19 -1.10 -17.17
CA ALA A 91 -13.84 -1.05 -17.74
C ALA A 91 -13.27 -2.47 -17.77
N PRO A 92 -13.65 -3.30 -18.77
CA PRO A 92 -13.35 -4.73 -18.81
C PRO A 92 -11.85 -5.02 -18.90
N ASP A 93 -11.04 -4.08 -19.36
CA ASP A 93 -9.58 -4.22 -19.47
C ASP A 93 -8.83 -3.71 -18.23
N GLU A 94 -9.56 -3.22 -17.21
CA GLU A 94 -8.98 -2.72 -15.97
C GLU A 94 -9.29 -3.62 -14.76
N MET A 95 -8.40 -3.56 -13.78
CA MET A 95 -8.55 -4.24 -12.50
C MET A 95 -8.19 -3.32 -11.33
N LEU A 96 -8.79 -3.62 -10.19
CA LEU A 96 -8.38 -3.12 -8.89
C LEU A 96 -7.54 -4.17 -8.20
N VAL A 97 -6.42 -3.75 -7.61
CA VAL A 97 -5.56 -4.57 -6.78
C VAL A 97 -5.46 -3.92 -5.41
N PHE A 98 -5.57 -4.72 -4.35
CA PHE A 98 -5.53 -4.26 -2.97
C PHE A 98 -4.35 -4.87 -2.24
N ALA A 99 -3.79 -4.12 -1.31
CA ALA A 99 -2.72 -4.57 -0.44
C ALA A 99 -2.85 -3.99 0.97
N ASP A 100 -2.34 -4.69 1.96
CA ASP A 100 -2.07 -4.13 3.28
C ASP A 100 -0.61 -3.68 3.34
N PHE A 101 -0.30 -2.64 4.13
CA PHE A 101 1.07 -2.19 4.30
C PHE A 101 1.40 -1.88 5.76
N MET A 102 2.68 -2.07 6.10
CA MET A 102 3.29 -1.60 7.33
C MET A 102 4.68 -1.04 7.01
N ILE A 103 4.88 0.25 7.26
CA ILE A 103 6.12 0.96 6.99
C ILE A 103 6.61 1.61 8.28
N LYS A 104 7.89 1.44 8.60
CA LYS A 104 8.52 1.95 9.81
C LYS A 104 9.56 2.99 9.44
N GLU A 105 9.38 4.21 9.92
CA GLU A 105 10.39 5.26 9.79
C GLU A 105 11.62 4.90 10.63
N TRP A 106 12.80 5.32 10.21
CA TRP A 106 14.01 5.16 11.00
C TRP A 106 13.99 6.13 12.18
N GLY A 107 14.49 5.65 13.32
CA GLY A 107 14.45 6.39 14.59
C GLY A 107 13.54 5.74 15.61
N SER A 108 13.38 6.40 16.75
CA SER A 108 12.54 5.94 17.87
C SER A 108 11.94 7.09 18.69
N GLY A 109 12.03 8.32 18.17
CA GLY A 109 11.56 9.54 18.85
C GLY A 109 10.12 9.92 18.50
N GLU A 110 9.64 11.03 19.06
CA GLU A 110 8.26 11.51 18.90
C GLU A 110 7.86 11.86 17.46
N HIS A 111 8.83 12.19 16.61
CA HIS A 111 8.65 12.55 15.20
C HIS A 111 8.98 11.41 14.23
N SER A 112 9.07 10.18 14.73
CA SER A 112 9.24 8.98 13.94
C SER A 112 8.21 7.95 14.35
N GLY A 113 7.69 7.21 13.38
CA GLY A 113 6.59 6.30 13.65
C GLY A 113 6.42 5.18 12.65
N ILE A 114 5.24 4.57 12.76
CA ILE A 114 4.83 3.42 11.97
C ILE A 114 3.58 3.82 11.20
N PHE A 115 3.68 3.76 9.88
CA PHE A 115 2.52 3.79 8.99
C PHE A 115 1.92 2.39 8.87
N THR A 116 0.61 2.27 9.03
CA THR A 116 -0.14 1.03 8.80
C THR A 116 -1.40 1.34 8.03
N GLY A 117 -1.78 0.49 7.08
CA GLY A 117 -2.99 0.76 6.30
C GLY A 117 -3.16 -0.14 5.09
N LYS A 118 -3.91 0.41 4.13
CA LYS A 118 -4.32 -0.26 2.89
C LYS A 118 -3.89 0.54 1.69
N ALA A 119 -3.48 -0.17 0.64
CA ALA A 119 -3.22 0.37 -0.68
C ALA A 119 -4.25 -0.15 -1.69
N ARG A 120 -4.59 0.70 -2.64
CA ARG A 120 -5.42 0.40 -3.81
C ARG A 120 -4.64 0.80 -5.04
N MET A 121 -4.60 -0.10 -6.02
CA MET A 121 -4.11 0.17 -7.36
C MET A 121 -5.22 -0.04 -8.36
N GLN A 122 -5.36 0.86 -9.33
CA GLN A 122 -6.17 0.64 -10.52
C GLN A 122 -5.26 0.69 -11.75
N MET A 123 -5.26 -0.39 -12.52
CA MET A 123 -4.35 -0.61 -13.64
C MET A 123 -5.01 -1.49 -14.72
N ALA A 124 -4.40 -1.54 -15.91
CA ALA A 124 -4.78 -2.50 -16.93
C ALA A 124 -4.53 -3.94 -16.46
N LYS A 125 -5.37 -4.88 -16.89
CA LYS A 125 -5.21 -6.33 -16.61
C LYS A 125 -3.98 -6.92 -17.28
N LEU A 126 -3.67 -6.45 -18.48
CA LEU A 126 -2.45 -6.83 -19.19
C LEU A 126 -1.31 -5.92 -18.73
N ILE A 127 -0.37 -6.49 -17.96
CA ILE A 127 0.80 -5.77 -17.48
C ILE A 127 1.89 -5.81 -18.55
N THR A 128 2.32 -4.63 -18.97
CA THR A 128 3.40 -4.40 -19.92
C THR A 128 4.37 -3.38 -19.32
N LYS A 129 5.52 -3.19 -19.96
CA LYS A 129 6.52 -2.18 -19.53
C LYS A 129 5.96 -0.74 -19.46
N ASP A 130 4.92 -0.45 -20.25
CA ASP A 130 4.31 0.88 -20.35
C ASP A 130 3.04 1.02 -19.51
N THR A 131 2.63 -0.06 -18.83
CA THR A 131 1.45 -0.05 -17.98
C THR A 131 1.65 0.95 -16.85
N ARG A 132 0.68 1.84 -16.67
CA ARG A 132 0.62 2.77 -15.55
C ARG A 132 -0.47 2.33 -14.59
N ALA A 133 -0.29 2.65 -13.32
CA ALA A 133 -1.27 2.41 -12.29
C ALA A 133 -1.56 3.71 -11.55
N THR A 134 -2.83 3.94 -11.22
CA THR A 134 -3.16 4.89 -10.16
C THR A 134 -3.05 4.17 -8.84
N VAL A 135 -2.24 4.70 -7.94
CA VAL A 135 -1.92 4.08 -6.65
C VAL A 135 -2.32 5.04 -5.55
N THR A 136 -3.06 4.53 -4.57
CA THR A 136 -3.52 5.29 -3.41
C THR A 136 -3.29 4.47 -2.16
N PHE A 137 -2.74 5.09 -1.14
CA PHE A 137 -2.53 4.54 0.19
C PHE A 137 -3.38 5.33 1.19
N LYS A 138 -3.95 4.62 2.16
CA LYS A 138 -4.69 5.22 3.27
C LYS A 138 -4.52 4.38 4.53
N GLY A 139 -4.36 5.05 5.67
CA GLY A 139 -4.23 4.37 6.95
C GLY A 139 -3.93 5.33 8.08
N LYS A 140 -3.11 4.87 9.01
CA LYS A 140 -2.69 5.60 10.21
C LYS A 140 -1.18 5.70 10.27
N TRP A 141 -0.69 6.81 10.82
CA TRP A 141 0.66 6.94 11.35
C TRP A 141 0.59 7.02 12.87
N LYS A 142 1.45 6.27 13.56
CA LYS A 142 1.57 6.32 15.01
C LYS A 142 3.03 6.47 15.39
N ASN A 143 3.35 7.44 16.25
CA ASN A 143 4.73 7.60 16.71
C ASN A 143 5.16 6.44 17.61
N TYR A 144 6.48 6.23 17.74
CA TYR A 144 7.00 5.12 18.56
C TYR A 144 6.60 5.16 20.04
N PRO A 145 6.58 6.33 20.72
CA PRO A 145 6.04 6.44 22.07
C PRO A 145 4.54 6.12 22.18
N GLY A 146 3.81 6.16 21.07
CA GLY A 146 2.38 5.88 21.00
C GLY A 146 1.47 6.99 21.51
N THR A 147 2.00 8.20 21.67
CA THR A 147 1.28 9.40 22.12
C THR A 147 0.60 10.16 20.99
N LEU A 148 1.04 9.98 19.75
CA LEU A 148 0.47 10.60 18.55
C LEU A 148 -0.08 9.52 17.62
N ASP A 149 -1.31 9.72 17.14
CA ASP A 149 -2.01 8.86 16.17
C ASP A 149 -2.73 9.76 15.16
N PHE A 150 -2.36 9.65 13.89
CA PHE A 150 -2.89 10.47 12.82
C PHE A 150 -3.40 9.62 11.67
N GLU A 151 -4.56 10.01 11.12
CA GLU A 151 -4.97 9.53 9.81
C GLU A 151 -4.02 10.07 8.73
N VAL A 152 -3.79 9.27 7.70
CA VAL A 152 -2.86 9.59 6.63
C VAL A 152 -3.30 8.97 5.31
N TRP A 153 -3.05 9.67 4.21
CA TRP A 153 -3.21 9.13 2.86
C TRP A 153 -2.17 9.73 1.91
N TRP A 154 -1.82 9.02 0.84
CA TRP A 154 -0.99 9.54 -0.25
C TRP A 154 -1.28 8.81 -1.58
N ALA A 155 -1.02 9.47 -2.70
CA ALA A 155 -1.27 8.92 -4.04
C ALA A 155 -0.32 9.49 -5.10
N ASN A 156 -0.23 8.84 -6.27
CA ASN A 156 0.55 9.35 -7.43
C ASN A 156 -0.27 10.28 -8.35
N PHE A 157 -1.41 10.72 -7.85
CA PHE A 157 -2.31 11.68 -8.47
C PHE A 157 -3.01 12.44 -7.34
N VAL A 158 -3.66 13.55 -7.67
CA VAL A 158 -4.47 14.29 -6.69
C VAL A 158 -5.91 13.77 -6.78
N PRO A 159 -6.39 12.95 -5.83
CA PRO A 159 -7.78 12.51 -5.83
C PRO A 159 -8.70 13.72 -5.58
N LYS A 160 -9.81 13.80 -6.33
CA LYS A 160 -10.83 14.84 -6.11
C LYS A 160 -11.47 14.72 -4.73
N ASP A 161 -11.59 13.49 -4.21
CA ASP A 161 -12.17 13.19 -2.91
C ASP A 161 -11.66 11.81 -2.42
N ILE A 162 -10.75 11.82 -1.44
CA ILE A 162 -10.18 10.59 -0.87
C ILE A 162 -11.21 9.75 -0.11
N SER A 163 -12.29 10.35 0.39
CA SER A 163 -13.34 9.63 1.13
C SER A 163 -14.15 8.70 0.23
N LYS A 164 -14.18 8.98 -1.07
CA LYS A 164 -14.85 8.16 -2.09
C LYS A 164 -13.98 7.01 -2.61
N VAL A 165 -12.70 6.96 -2.26
CA VAL A 165 -11.82 5.85 -2.64
C VAL A 165 -12.09 4.66 -1.73
N VAL A 166 -12.50 3.54 -2.33
CA VAL A 166 -12.79 2.31 -1.61
C VAL A 166 -11.49 1.57 -1.32
N PHE A 167 -11.27 1.24 -0.04
CA PHE A 167 -10.20 0.35 0.42
C PHE A 167 -10.84 -0.95 0.94
N LYS A 168 -10.18 -2.09 0.73
CA LYS A 168 -10.65 -3.40 1.18
C LYS A 168 -9.58 -4.11 2.00
#